data_AF-A0A2R7JRT0-F1
#
_entry.id   AF-A0A2R7JRT0-F1
#
_cell.length_a   1.000
_cell.length_b   1.000
_cell.length_c   1.000
_cell.angle_alpha   90.00
_cell.angle_beta   90.00
_cell.angle_gamma   90.00
#
_symmetry.space_group_name_H-M   'P 1'
#
loop_
_entity.id
_entity.type
_entity.pdbx_description
1 polymer ?
#
loop_
_entity_poly.entity_id
_entity_poly.type
_entity_poly.pdbx_seq_one_letter_code
_entity_poly.pdbx_strand_id
1 'polypeptide(L)' 'GKPNRGAIVFIKPSEKSTYGDLVDIIEEMRLANIEAYTIVNEFTPEEEKLLASN' A
#
# COMPACT_ATOMS: atom_id res chain seq x y z
N GLY A 1 11.41 20.18 -10.23
CA GLY A 1 11.22 18.81 -9.72
C GLY A 1 11.35 17.83 -10.87
N LYS A 2 11.96 16.66 -10.67
CA LYS A 2 12.11 15.67 -11.76
C LYS A 2 10.72 15.08 -12.09
N PRO A 3 10.20 15.26 -13.31
CA PRO A 3 8.83 14.87 -13.68
C PRO A 3 8.62 13.36 -13.85
N ASN A 4 9.66 12.54 -13.58
CA ASN A 4 9.68 11.10 -13.85
C ASN A 4 9.63 10.24 -12.57
N ARG A 5 9.14 10.81 -11.47
CA ARG A 5 8.86 10.03 -10.26
C ARG A 5 7.44 9.50 -10.39
N GLY A 6 7.30 8.26 -10.86
CA GLY A 6 6.02 7.56 -10.86
C GLY A 6 5.38 7.51 -9.46
N ALA A 7 4.13 7.08 -9.39
CA ALA A 7 3.45 6.89 -8.10
C ALA A 7 4.26 5.90 -7.23
N ILE A 8 4.48 6.26 -5.97
CA ILE A 8 5.06 5.36 -4.96
C ILE A 8 3.91 4.89 -4.08
N VAL A 9 3.69 3.57 -4.02
CA VAL A 9 2.54 2.98 -3.33
C VAL A 9 3.00 2.23 -2.08
N PHE A 10 2.43 2.57 -0.94
CA PHE A 10 2.65 1.87 0.33
C PHE A 10 1.46 0.94 0.59
N ILE A 11 1.72 -0.36 0.60
CA ILE A 11 0.70 -1.38 0.87
C ILE A 11 0.87 -1.80 2.32
N LYS A 12 -0.10 -1.44 3.17
CA LYS A 12 -0.14 -1.86 4.56
C LYS A 12 -1.29 -2.85 4.76
N PRO A 13 -1.03 -4.17 4.77
CA PRO A 13 -2.06 -5.17 5.02
C PRO A 13 -2.52 -5.09 6.48
N SER A 14 -3.82 -5.12 6.71
CA SER A 14 -4.40 -5.21 8.06
C SER A 14 -4.57 -6.68 8.48
N GLU A 15 -4.83 -6.96 9.76
CA GLU A 15 -5.11 -8.34 10.22
C GLU A 15 -6.30 -9.02 9.52
N LYS A 16 -7.17 -8.24 8.88
CA LYS A 16 -8.32 -8.73 8.10
C LYS A 16 -7.98 -9.03 6.63
N SER A 17 -6.81 -8.60 6.16
CA SER A 17 -6.38 -8.74 4.77
C SER A 17 -5.83 -10.14 4.55
N THR A 18 -6.32 -10.83 3.53
CA THR A 18 -5.88 -12.17 3.14
C THR A 18 -4.76 -12.10 2.10
N TYR A 19 -4.07 -13.21 1.89
CA TYR A 19 -3.06 -13.31 0.82
C TYR A 19 -3.65 -13.03 -0.57
N GLY A 20 -4.92 -13.38 -0.80
CA GLY A 20 -5.62 -13.09 -2.06
C GLY A 20 -5.70 -11.58 -2.32
N ASP A 21 -6.08 -10.81 -1.31
CA ASP A 21 -6.19 -9.34 -1.42
C ASP A 21 -4.85 -8.69 -1.77
N LEU A 22 -3.73 -9.22 -1.23
CA LEU A 22 -2.40 -8.73 -1.55
C LEU A 22 -2.01 -9.06 -3.00
N VAL A 23 -2.31 -10.27 -3.47
CA VAL A 23 -2.01 -10.71 -4.85
C VAL A 23 -2.78 -9.85 -5.85
N ASP A 24 -4.06 -9.58 -5.58
CA ASP A 24 -4.90 -8.75 -6.45
C ASP A 24 -4.34 -7.31 -6.58
N ILE A 25 -3.90 -6.71 -5.47
CA ILE A 25 -3.26 -5.38 -5.49
C ILE A 25 -1.95 -5.41 -6.29
N ILE A 26 -1.12 -6.44 -6.11
CA ILE A 26 0.16 -6.57 -6.85
C ILE A 26 -0.10 -6.70 -8.36
N GLU A 27 -1.14 -7.46 -8.76
CA GLU A 27 -1.48 -7.61 -10.16
C GLU A 27 -1.94 -6.28 -10.78
N GLU A 28 -2.74 -5.49 -10.06
CA GLU A 28 -3.12 -4.16 -10.53
C GLU A 28 -1.96 -3.17 -10.58
N MET A 29 -0.99 -3.27 -9.67
CA MET A 29 0.24 -2.47 -9.76
C MET A 29 1.04 -2.81 -11.02
N ARG A 30 1.10 -4.10 -11.38
CA ARG A 30 1.74 -4.56 -12.63
C ARG A 30 1.00 -4.01 -13.86
N LEU A 31 -0.34 -4.07 -13.89
CA LEU A 31 -1.14 -3.53 -14.98
C LEU A 31 -1.02 -2.00 -15.10
N ALA A 32 -0.93 -1.30 -13.98
CA ALA A 32 -0.73 0.15 -13.92
C ALA A 32 0.71 0.60 -14.20
N ASN A 33 1.64 -0.34 -14.42
CA ASN A 33 3.07 -0.10 -14.67
C ASN A 33 3.74 0.68 -13.50
N ILE A 34 3.28 0.41 -12.27
CA ILE A 34 3.81 0.99 -11.04
C ILE A 34 4.84 0.02 -10.46
N GLU A 35 6.12 0.31 -10.70
CA GLU A 35 7.22 -0.52 -10.20
C GLU A 35 7.61 -0.16 -8.75
N ALA A 36 7.21 1.02 -8.27
CA ALA A 36 7.59 1.54 -6.96
C ALA A 36 6.50 1.23 -5.92
N TYR A 37 6.49 0.01 -5.40
CA TYR A 37 5.64 -0.37 -4.27
C TYR A 37 6.45 -0.98 -3.12
N THR A 38 5.98 -0.79 -1.89
CA THR A 38 6.57 -1.41 -0.70
C THR A 38 5.48 -1.91 0.23
N ILE A 39 5.66 -3.12 0.74
CA ILE A 39 4.75 -3.74 1.69
C ILE A 39 5.29 -3.45 3.09
N VAL A 40 4.54 -2.66 3.85
CA VAL A 40 4.93 -2.24 5.20
C VAL A 40 3.95 -2.89 6.18
N ASN A 41 4.47 -3.78 7.01
CA ASN A 41 3.66 -4.52 7.98
C ASN A 41 3.47 -3.77 9.31
N GLU A 42 4.08 -2.59 9.44
CA GLU A 42 4.11 -1.83 10.68
C GLU A 42 3.16 -0.62 10.55
N PHE A 43 2.01 -0.71 11.21
CA PHE A 43 1.22 0.48 11.52
C PHE A 43 1.83 1.11 12.77
N THR A 44 2.25 2.36 12.66
CA THR A 44 2.58 3.09 13.88
C THR A 44 1.28 3.32 14.65
N PRO A 45 1.28 3.17 15.99
CA PRO A 45 0.06 3.31 16.80
C PRO A 45 -0.56 4.73 16.73
N GLU A 46 0.21 5.73 16.29
CA GLU A 46 -0.30 7.07 15.98
C GLU A 46 -1.21 7.10 14.74
N GLU A 47 -0.93 6.29 13.71
CA GLU A 47 -1.73 6.24 12.48
C GLU A 47 -3.06 5.50 12.70
N GLU A 48 -3.07 4.41 13.49
CA GLU A 48 -4.30 3.69 13.85
C GLU A 48 -5.30 4.61 14.55
N LYS A 49 -4.81 5.53 15.39
CA LYS A 49 -5.66 6.50 16.10
C LYS A 49 -6.31 7.51 15.16
N LEU A 50 -5.65 7.87 14.06
CA LEU A 50 -6.24 8.71 13.01
C LEU A 50 -7.24 7.93 12.13
N LEU A 51 -6.96 6.65 11.85
CA LEU A 51 -7.84 5.77 11.07
C LEU A 51 -9.15 5.44 11.82
N ALA A 52 -9.11 5.31 13.15
CA ALA A 52 -10.27 5.03 13.99
C ALA A 52 -11.23 6.24 14.20
N SER A 53 -10.90 7.41 13.64
CA SER A 53 -11.66 8.65 13.87
C SER A 53 -12.74 8.96 12.81
N ASN A 54 -13.15 8.00 11.97
CA ASN A 54 -14.25 8.16 11.01
C ASN A 54 -15.19 6.95 10.98
#